data_AF-A0A084INC1-F1
#
_entry.id   AF-A0A084INC1-F1
#
_cell.length_a   1.000
_cell.length_b   1.000
_cell.length_c   1.000
_cell.angle_alpha   90.00
_cell.angle_beta   90.00
_cell.angle_gamma   90.00
#
_symmetry.space_group_name_H-M   'P 1'
#
loop_
_entity.id
_entity.type
_entity.pdbx_description
1 polymer ?
#
loop_
_entity_poly.entity_id
_entity_poly.type
_entity_poly.pdbx_seq_one_letter_code
_entity_poly.pdbx_strand_id
1 'polypeptide(L)' 'MKQSTDRILTTHTGSLPRPQSLSQLLVRREKRAPFDAAALEREIAAGVVWAKLGALAEGAAIASKRLWGH' A
#
# COMPACT_ATOMS: atom_id res chain seq x y z
N MET A 1 -17.37 14.74 0.78
CA MET A 1 -16.76 13.39 0.89
C MET A 1 -17.59 12.44 0.04
N LYS A 2 -16.97 11.55 -0.77
CA LYS A 2 -17.74 10.56 -1.56
C LYS A 2 -18.24 9.45 -0.63
N GLN A 3 -19.53 9.16 -0.68
CA GLN A 3 -20.15 8.04 0.03
C GLN A 3 -20.28 6.84 -0.91
N SER A 4 -20.02 5.64 -0.40
CA SER A 4 -20.25 4.39 -1.13
C SER A 4 -21.55 3.77 -0.65
N THR A 5 -22.36 3.27 -1.59
CA THR A 5 -23.64 2.60 -1.32
C THR A 5 -23.52 1.07 -1.29
N ASP A 6 -22.51 0.52 -1.97
CA ASP A 6 -22.35 -0.94 -2.15
C ASP A 6 -21.27 -1.56 -1.27
N ARG A 7 -20.31 -0.77 -0.75
CA ARG A 7 -19.18 -1.27 0.07
C ARG A 7 -18.85 -0.38 1.25
N ILE A 8 -18.37 -0.99 2.34
CA ILE A 8 -17.84 -0.24 3.48
C ILE A 8 -16.45 0.28 3.11
N LEU A 9 -16.25 1.60 3.19
CA LEU A 9 -14.95 2.21 2.99
C LEU A 9 -14.05 1.90 4.18
N THR A 10 -12.97 1.16 3.94
CA THR A 10 -11.91 0.95 4.94
C THR A 10 -10.69 1.79 4.62
N THR A 11 -10.00 2.24 5.66
CA THR A 11 -8.66 2.83 5.58
C THR A 11 -7.64 1.84 6.15
N HIS A 12 -6.37 1.98 5.78
CA HIS A 12 -5.26 1.21 6.33
C HIS A 12 -4.44 2.15 7.19
N THR A 13 -4.26 1.79 8.45
CA THR A 13 -3.36 2.48 9.36
C THR A 13 -2.08 1.68 9.51
N GLY A 14 -0.95 2.38 9.46
CA GLY A 14 0.37 1.80 9.69
C GLY A 14 1.17 1.55 8.41
N SER A 15 2.20 0.72 8.56
CA SER A 15 3.13 0.36 7.50
C SER A 15 2.78 -1.00 6.92
N LEU A 16 2.69 -1.07 5.60
CA LEU A 16 2.69 -2.36 4.91
C LEU A 16 4.11 -2.92 4.78
N PRO A 17 4.24 -4.26 4.64
CA PRO A 17 5.51 -4.88 4.31
C PRO A 17 6.13 -4.22 3.08
N ARG A 18 7.37 -3.73 3.21
CA ARG A 18 8.10 -3.15 2.09
C ARG A 18 8.82 -4.26 1.33
N PRO A 19 8.77 -4.27 -0.02
CA PRO A 19 9.63 -5.15 -0.80
C PRO A 19 11.11 -5.01 -0.39
N GLN A 20 11.85 -6.11 -0.47
CA GLN A 20 13.25 -6.13 -0.07
C GLN A 20 14.09 -5.18 -0.94
N SER A 21 13.78 -5.10 -2.23
CA SER A 21 14.33 -4.14 -3.21
C SER A 21 14.21 -2.69 -2.73
N LEU A 22 12.99 -2.27 -2.37
CA LEU A 22 12.72 -0.94 -1.86
C LEU A 22 13.45 -0.67 -0.54
N SER A 23 13.48 -1.65 0.37
CA SER A 23 14.17 -1.52 1.65
C SER A 23 15.68 -1.28 1.47
N GLN A 24 16.31 -1.99 0.53
CA GLN A 24 17.73 -1.80 0.20
C GLN A 24 18.02 -0.41 -0.39
N LEU A 25 17.17 0.08 -1.29
CA LEU A 25 17.29 1.42 -1.86
C LEU A 25 17.17 2.51 -0.78
N LEU A 26 16.22 2.35 0.16
CA LEU A 26 16.04 3.28 1.27
C LEU A 26 17.24 3.29 2.21
N VAL A 27 17.82 2.13 2.53
CA VAL A 27 19.04 2.03 3.36
C VAL A 27 20.22 2.71 2.66
N ARG A 28 20.39 2.54 1.34
CA ARG A 28 21.46 3.22 0.60
C ARG A 28 21.27 4.74 0.60
N ARG A 29 20.04 5.22 0.41
CA ARG A 29 19.69 6.64 0.49
C ARG A 29 20.03 7.22 1.87
N GLU A 30 19.67 6.52 2.95
CA GLU A 30 19.97 6.94 4.32
C GLU A 30 21.47 7.03 4.58
N LYS A 31 22.24 6.06 4.07
CA LYS A 31 23.72 6.05 4.14
C LYS A 31 24.40 7.05 3.20
N ARG A 32 23.65 7.83 2.41
CA ARG A 32 24.16 8.68 1.31
C ARG A 32 25.06 7.92 0.33
N ALA A 33 24.84 6.61 0.19
CA ALA A 33 25.53 5.78 -0.77
C ALA A 33 24.90 5.96 -2.16
N PRO A 34 25.64 5.73 -3.26
CA PRO A 34 25.06 5.72 -4.60
C PRO A 34 23.90 4.72 -4.71
N PHE A 35 22.78 5.16 -5.26
CA PHE A 35 21.61 4.34 -5.55
C PHE A 35 20.91 4.81 -6.83
N ASP A 36 20.16 3.93 -7.47
CA ASP A 36 19.35 4.28 -8.64
C ASP A 36 18.06 4.98 -8.18
N ALA A 37 18.00 6.29 -8.37
CA ALA A 37 16.82 7.09 -8.05
C ALA A 37 15.61 6.72 -8.92
N ALA A 38 15.82 6.36 -10.19
CA ALA A 38 14.73 5.92 -11.05
C ALA A 38 14.18 4.56 -10.61
N ALA A 39 15.03 3.65 -10.12
CA ALA A 39 14.56 2.41 -9.49
C ALA A 39 13.73 2.68 -8.24
N LEU A 40 14.16 3.62 -7.39
CA LEU A 40 13.41 4.00 -6.20
C LEU A 40 12.00 4.52 -6.55
N GLU A 41 11.89 5.39 -7.54
CA GLU A 41 10.60 5.91 -8.00
C GLU A 41 9.69 4.80 -8.55
N ARG A 42 10.24 3.88 -9.36
CA ARG A 42 9.47 2.73 -9.88
C ARG A 42 8.94 1.84 -8.76
N GLU A 43 9.77 1.53 -7.76
CA GLU A 43 9.38 0.69 -6.62
C GLU A 43 8.30 1.35 -5.76
N ILE A 44 8.38 2.66 -5.55
CA ILE A 44 7.36 3.42 -4.81
C ILE A 44 6.04 3.44 -5.59
N ALA A 45 6.08 3.79 -6.88
CA ALA A 45 4.90 3.95 -7.71
C ALA A 45 4.17 2.62 -7.98
N ALA A 46 4.91 1.57 -8.33
CA ALA A 46 4.31 0.30 -8.73
C ALA A 46 4.09 -0.66 -7.54
N GLY A 47 5.04 -0.76 -6.62
CA GLY A 47 4.96 -1.74 -5.53
C GLY A 47 4.10 -1.26 -4.36
N VAL A 48 4.35 -0.04 -3.88
CA VAL A 48 3.77 0.42 -2.61
C VAL A 48 2.35 0.93 -2.76
N VAL A 49 2.05 1.71 -3.80
CA VAL A 49 0.70 2.28 -4.01
C VAL A 49 -0.32 1.16 -4.24
N TRP A 50 -0.03 0.23 -5.14
CA TRP A 50 -0.94 -0.85 -5.46
C TRP A 50 -1.11 -1.84 -4.30
N ALA A 51 -0.05 -2.13 -3.54
CA ALA A 51 -0.17 -2.93 -2.32
C ALA A 51 -1.10 -2.28 -1.28
N LYS A 52 -1.04 -0.95 -1.11
CA LYS A 52 -1.97 -0.21 -0.24
C LYS A 52 -3.40 -0.29 -0.74
N LEU A 53 -3.62 -0.06 -2.04
CA LEU A 53 -4.95 -0.18 -2.63
C LEU A 53 -5.52 -1.59 -2.48
N GLY A 54 -4.70 -2.63 -2.67
CA GLY A 54 -5.08 -4.03 -2.44
C GLY A 54 -5.52 -4.28 -1.00
N ALA A 55 -4.70 -3.87 -0.02
CA ALA A 55 -5.03 -4.04 1.41
C ALA A 55 -6.34 -3.32 1.81
N LEU A 56 -6.58 -2.12 1.25
CA LEU A 56 -7.82 -1.38 1.45
C LEU A 56 -9.01 -2.11 0.83
N ALA A 57 -8.87 -2.62 -0.40
CA ALA A 57 -9.92 -3.36 -1.08
C ALA A 57 -10.28 -4.67 -0.36
N GLU A 58 -9.28 -5.36 0.19
CA GLU A 58 -9.46 -6.57 0.99
C GLU A 58 -10.18 -6.26 2.31
N GLY A 59 -9.75 -5.21 3.02
CA GLY A 59 -10.43 -4.73 4.22
C GLY A 59 -11.92 -4.41 3.95
N ALA A 60 -12.20 -3.71 2.85
CA ALA A 60 -13.57 -3.39 2.45
C ALA A 60 -14.39 -4.64 2.13
N ALA A 61 -13.79 -5.67 1.52
CA ALA A 61 -14.47 -6.93 1.24
C ALA A 61 -14.84 -7.69 2.52
N ILE A 62 -13.89 -7.78 3.46
CA ILE A 62 -14.09 -8.45 4.76
C ILE A 62 -15.17 -7.73 5.56
N ALA A 63 -15.09 -6.40 5.65
CA ALA A 63 -16.05 -5.58 6.40
C ALA A 63 -17.47 -5.72 5.82
N SER A 64 -17.62 -5.57 4.50
CA SER A 64 -18.91 -5.73 3.84
C SER A 64 -19.49 -7.13 4.04
N LYS A 65 -18.69 -8.20 3.90
CA LYS A 65 -19.17 -9.57 4.14
C LYS A 65 -19.66 -9.77 5.58
N ARG A 66 -18.91 -9.27 6.58
CA ARG A 66 -19.26 -9.44 8.00
C ARG A 66 -20.51 -8.68 8.42
N LEU A 67 -20.76 -7.51 7.81
CA LEU A 67 -21.82 -6.61 8.26
C LEU A 67 -23.08 -6.65 7.38
N TRP A 68 -22.95 -7.03 6.11
CA TRP A 68 -24.05 -7.02 5.12
C TRP A 68 -24.25 -8.35 4.37
N GLY A 69 -23.38 -9.34 4.57
CA GLY A 69 -23.53 -10.66 3.95
C GLY A 69 -24.52 -11.52 4.72
N HIS A 70 -25.79 -11.45 4.34
CA HIS A 70 -26.80 -12.47 4.65
C HIS A 70 -26.61 -13.70 3.75
#